data_AF-A0A7V9EDH4-F1
#
_entry.id   AF-A0A7V9EDH4-F1
#
_cell.length_a   1.000
_cell.length_b   1.000
_cell.length_c   1.000
_cell.angle_alpha   90.00
_cell.angle_beta   90.00
_cell.angle_gamma   90.00
#
_symmetry.space_group_name_H-M   'P 1'
#
loop_
_entity.id
_entity.type
_entity.pdbx_description
1 polymer ?
#
loop_
_entity_poly.entity_id
_entity_poly.type
_entity_poly.pdbx_seq_one_letter_code
_entity_poly.pdbx_strand_id
1 'polypeptide(L)'
;MSTFAFKAIDLAGAPSKGEVDAEDKQSVTAQLRGRGLIVLDVEELTPASDVDLLARFRKVKAAELTVASRQLATMVSSGMSVLRALYVVEEQADNDKLAGAWAMVRKDVEAGLSLSQSLGKHPDVFNDLYVAMVAAGETGGILEETLLRIADQLEKDDALRRQVKAAMVYPTLIMSFAGITLLALVAFLVPVFEKIFKDFGGDLPLITKFTVAMSHFVTGRWYLLILIGVGVVYAFRRWKASERGQVQWDRFKLKVPFKIGDIVQKVALARFSRTFSGLISAGVPMLEAIDITGRTSGNKVVEQAMEEVRESVKRGGTLHKPMSDVPEAFPTMVVQMVGVGEETGALETMLTKVADFYEDQVAAAMKALTSILEPLMIIIVGAIVGFIIIAMYLPMFKVYDQIK
;
A
#
# COMPACT_ATOMS: atom_id res chain seq x y z
N MET A 1 -29.89 22.67 -24.29
CA MET A 1 -30.46 21.42 -23.78
C MET A 1 -29.42 20.80 -22.89
N SER A 2 -29.78 20.49 -21.66
CA SER A 2 -28.93 19.77 -20.72
C SER A 2 -29.42 18.32 -20.65
N THR A 3 -28.50 17.38 -20.47
CA THR A 3 -28.86 15.98 -20.21
C THR A 3 -29.15 15.83 -18.72
N PHE A 4 -30.22 15.16 -18.34
CA PHE A 4 -30.58 14.90 -16.95
C PHE A 4 -30.61 13.39 -16.70
N ALA A 5 -29.95 12.95 -15.63
CA ALA A 5 -30.13 11.60 -15.11
C ALA A 5 -31.37 11.57 -14.22
N PHE A 6 -32.21 10.54 -14.37
CA PHE A 6 -33.40 10.37 -13.56
C PHE A 6 -33.45 8.99 -12.88
N LYS A 7 -34.04 8.96 -11.69
CA LYS A 7 -34.53 7.75 -11.02
C LYS A 7 -36.04 7.87 -10.88
N ALA A 8 -36.76 6.87 -11.37
CA ALA A 8 -38.21 6.82 -11.30
C ALA A 8 -38.70 5.39 -10.99
N ILE A 9 -39.96 5.24 -10.62
CA ILE A 9 -40.63 3.95 -10.50
C ILE A 9 -41.87 3.96 -11.39
N ASP A 10 -42.21 2.82 -11.99
CA ASP A 10 -43.50 2.68 -12.65
C ASP A 10 -44.64 2.49 -11.61
N LEU A 11 -45.88 2.47 -12.10
CA LEU A 11 -47.06 2.27 -11.24
C LEU A 11 -47.11 0.87 -10.58
N ALA A 12 -46.32 -0.09 -11.05
CA ALA A 12 -46.16 -1.41 -10.47
C ALA A 12 -45.02 -1.48 -9.44
N GLY A 13 -44.29 -0.37 -9.22
CA GLY A 13 -43.16 -0.26 -8.31
C GLY A 13 -41.82 -0.74 -8.88
N ALA A 14 -41.73 -1.01 -10.19
CA ALA A 14 -40.47 -1.39 -10.82
C ALA A 14 -39.58 -0.14 -11.03
N PRO A 15 -38.31 -0.18 -10.59
CA PRO A 15 -37.40 0.95 -10.75
C PRO A 15 -36.98 1.12 -12.21
N SER A 16 -36.92 2.38 -12.65
CA SER A 16 -36.49 2.80 -13.97
C SER A 16 -35.49 3.95 -13.84
N LYS A 17 -34.33 3.80 -14.49
CA LYS A 17 -33.26 4.81 -14.51
C LYS A 17 -32.80 5.06 -15.94
N GLY A 18 -32.44 6.29 -16.25
CA GLY A 18 -31.96 6.66 -17.58
C GLY A 18 -31.57 8.12 -17.68
N GLU A 19 -31.24 8.53 -18.89
CA GLU A 19 -30.87 9.90 -19.23
C GLU A 19 -31.91 10.48 -20.19
N VAL A 20 -32.23 11.76 -20.02
CA VAL A 20 -33.16 12.46 -20.91
C VAL A 20 -32.70 13.90 -21.11
N ASP A 21 -32.71 14.33 -22.36
CA ASP A 21 -32.38 15.71 -22.71
C ASP A 21 -33.62 16.60 -22.52
N ALA A 22 -33.44 17.67 -21.76
CA ALA A 22 -34.50 18.63 -21.49
C ALA A 22 -33.95 20.05 -21.33
N GLU A 23 -34.84 21.03 -21.28
CA GLU A 23 -34.48 22.43 -21.01
C GLU A 23 -34.32 22.69 -19.51
N ASP A 24 -35.09 22.01 -18.67
CA ASP A 24 -35.04 22.12 -17.21
C ASP A 24 -35.55 20.84 -16.51
N LYS A 25 -35.32 20.75 -15.20
CA LYS A 25 -35.80 19.61 -14.37
C LYS A 25 -37.34 19.46 -14.40
N GLN A 26 -38.08 20.56 -14.62
CA GLN A 26 -39.54 20.53 -14.68
C GLN A 26 -40.02 19.81 -15.94
N SER A 27 -39.35 20.04 -17.06
CA SER A 27 -39.59 19.39 -18.35
C SER A 27 -39.28 17.90 -18.30
N VAL A 28 -38.19 17.49 -17.62
CA VAL A 28 -37.88 16.08 -17.35
C VAL A 28 -39.00 15.41 -16.56
N THR A 29 -39.43 16.05 -15.48
CA THR A 29 -40.50 15.52 -14.62
C THR A 29 -41.81 15.39 -15.38
N ALA A 30 -42.16 16.35 -16.23
CA ALA A 30 -43.35 16.31 -17.07
C ALA A 30 -43.28 15.18 -18.12
N GLN A 31 -42.13 14.99 -18.79
CA GLN A 31 -41.92 13.92 -19.75
C GLN A 31 -42.02 12.53 -19.10
N LEU A 32 -41.41 12.34 -17.93
CA LEU A 32 -41.43 11.06 -17.21
C LEU A 32 -42.83 10.73 -16.68
N ARG A 33 -43.56 11.73 -16.15
CA ARG A 33 -44.97 11.55 -15.76
C ARG A 33 -45.85 11.21 -16.95
N GLY A 34 -45.62 11.81 -18.12
CA GLY A 34 -46.33 11.47 -19.37
C GLY A 34 -46.12 10.02 -19.82
N ARG A 35 -45.04 9.38 -19.38
CA ARG A 35 -44.73 7.96 -19.62
C ARG A 35 -45.25 7.03 -18.52
N GLY A 36 -46.02 7.54 -17.55
CA GLY A 36 -46.55 6.76 -16.44
C GLY A 36 -45.52 6.44 -15.33
N LEU A 37 -44.40 7.18 -15.29
CA LEU A 37 -43.36 7.01 -14.27
C LEU A 37 -43.51 8.04 -13.14
N ILE A 38 -43.35 7.60 -11.90
CA ILE A 38 -43.26 8.44 -10.71
C ILE A 38 -41.78 8.77 -10.48
N VAL A 39 -41.43 10.04 -10.64
CA VAL A 39 -40.06 10.54 -10.52
C VAL A 39 -39.66 10.60 -9.04
N LEU A 40 -38.57 9.91 -8.70
CA LEU A 40 -37.97 9.93 -7.37
C LEU A 40 -36.85 10.97 -7.27
N ASP A 41 -36.05 11.10 -8.32
CA ASP A 41 -34.91 12.00 -8.34
C ASP A 41 -34.56 12.43 -9.77
N VAL A 42 -34.11 13.69 -9.93
CA VAL A 42 -33.67 14.28 -11.21
C VAL A 42 -32.44 15.15 -10.95
N GLU A 43 -31.31 14.71 -11.49
CA GLU A 43 -30.04 15.42 -11.43
C GLU A 43 -29.63 15.90 -12.82
N GLU A 44 -29.18 17.14 -12.91
CA GLU A 44 -28.62 17.68 -14.15
C GLU A 44 -27.22 17.12 -14.32
N LEU A 45 -26.98 16.41 -15.43
CA LEU A 45 -25.64 15.97 -15.79
C LEU A 45 -24.90 17.19 -16.33
N THR A 46 -24.18 17.86 -15.43
CA THR A 46 -23.18 18.83 -15.83
C THR A 46 -22.07 18.10 -16.60
N PRO A 47 -21.55 18.66 -17.70
CA PRO A 47 -20.38 18.08 -18.36
C PRO A 47 -19.27 17.94 -17.32
N ALA A 48 -18.75 16.71 -17.19
CA ALA A 48 -17.85 16.28 -16.12
C ALA A 48 -16.85 17.40 -15.74
N SER A 49 -16.99 17.92 -14.53
CA SER A 49 -16.06 18.91 -13.99
C SER A 49 -14.64 18.33 -13.96
N ASP A 50 -13.59 19.14 -14.10
CA ASP A 50 -12.18 18.70 -14.01
C ASP A 50 -11.86 17.93 -12.70
N VAL A 51 -12.69 18.10 -11.66
CA VAL A 51 -12.63 17.37 -10.39
C VAL A 51 -12.97 15.88 -10.56
N ASP A 52 -13.90 15.56 -11.47
CA ASP A 52 -14.37 14.20 -11.76
C ASP A 52 -13.35 13.41 -12.61
N LEU A 53 -12.63 14.13 -13.48
CA LEU A 53 -11.48 13.57 -14.21
C LEU A 53 -10.35 13.18 -13.24
N LEU A 54 -10.11 13.97 -12.18
CA LEU A 54 -9.13 13.65 -11.13
C LEU A 54 -9.56 12.48 -10.24
N ALA A 55 -10.87 12.30 -10.01
CA ALA A 55 -11.40 11.19 -9.25
C ALA A 55 -11.12 9.84 -9.93
N ARG A 56 -11.16 9.78 -11.27
CA ARG A 56 -10.72 8.62 -12.07
C ARG A 56 -9.23 8.24 -11.88
N PHE A 57 -8.39 9.19 -11.48
CA PHE A 57 -6.97 8.94 -11.17
C PHE A 57 -6.72 8.53 -9.71
N ARG A 58 -7.75 8.56 -8.85
CA ARG A 58 -7.62 8.13 -7.45
C ARG A 58 -7.29 6.63 -7.41
N LYS A 59 -6.16 6.29 -6.81
CA LYS A 59 -5.77 4.90 -6.59
C LYS A 59 -6.73 4.24 -5.61
N VAL A 60 -7.16 3.02 -5.92
CA VAL A 60 -7.94 2.17 -5.02
C VAL A 60 -7.09 1.82 -3.80
N LYS A 61 -7.61 2.10 -2.60
CA LYS A 61 -6.93 1.70 -1.36
C LYS A 61 -7.19 0.23 -1.10
N ALA A 62 -6.21 -0.45 -0.49
CA ALA A 62 -6.36 -1.86 -0.10
C ALA A 62 -7.64 -2.11 0.73
N ALA A 63 -7.88 -1.26 1.74
CA ALA A 63 -9.08 -1.30 2.57
C ALA A 63 -10.41 -1.18 1.78
N GLU A 64 -10.46 -0.36 0.71
CA GLU A 64 -11.66 -0.20 -0.12
C GLU A 64 -11.96 -1.50 -0.87
N LEU A 65 -10.93 -2.14 -1.46
CA LEU A 65 -11.05 -3.44 -2.12
C LEU A 65 -11.41 -4.57 -1.13
N THR A 66 -10.83 -4.56 0.08
CA THR A 66 -11.14 -5.53 1.14
C THR A 66 -12.61 -5.51 1.50
N VAL A 67 -13.19 -4.31 1.74
CA VAL A 67 -14.61 -4.16 2.08
C VAL A 67 -15.51 -4.63 0.93
N ALA A 68 -15.23 -4.20 -0.30
CA ALA A 68 -15.99 -4.60 -1.48
C ALA A 68 -15.96 -6.13 -1.69
N SER A 69 -14.80 -6.75 -1.47
CA SER A 69 -14.64 -8.20 -1.62
C SER A 69 -15.35 -8.97 -0.51
N ARG A 70 -15.33 -8.48 0.73
CA ARG A 70 -16.11 -9.06 1.83
C ARG A 70 -17.61 -8.97 1.54
N GLN A 71 -18.10 -7.82 1.07
CA GLN A 71 -19.50 -7.65 0.69
C GLN A 71 -19.90 -8.62 -0.42
N LEU A 72 -19.08 -8.73 -1.48
CA LEU A 72 -19.30 -9.69 -2.57
C LEU A 72 -19.40 -11.12 -2.03
N ALA A 73 -18.43 -11.53 -1.21
CA ALA A 73 -18.38 -12.86 -0.63
C ALA A 73 -19.62 -13.17 0.23
N THR A 74 -20.00 -12.25 1.12
CA THR A 74 -21.16 -12.40 2.01
C THR A 74 -22.48 -12.45 1.24
N MET A 75 -22.63 -11.67 0.18
CA MET A 75 -23.84 -11.71 -0.64
C MET A 75 -23.94 -13.02 -1.42
N VAL A 76 -22.85 -13.44 -2.06
CA VAL A 76 -22.81 -14.71 -2.81
C VAL A 76 -23.06 -15.89 -1.87
N SER A 77 -22.46 -15.89 -0.66
CA SER A 77 -22.70 -16.93 0.35
C SER A 77 -24.10 -16.93 0.95
N SER A 78 -24.83 -15.83 0.80
CA SER A 78 -26.24 -15.75 1.19
C SER A 78 -27.18 -16.26 0.08
N GLY A 79 -26.63 -16.89 -0.97
CA GLY A 79 -27.39 -17.41 -2.11
C GLY A 79 -27.78 -16.34 -3.14
N MET A 80 -27.22 -15.12 -3.05
CA MET A 80 -27.41 -14.11 -4.08
C MET A 80 -26.64 -14.48 -5.35
N SER A 81 -27.23 -14.28 -6.53
CA SER A 81 -26.50 -14.47 -7.78
C SER A 81 -25.31 -13.51 -7.88
N VAL A 82 -24.20 -13.98 -8.46
CA VAL A 82 -22.97 -13.19 -8.64
C VAL A 82 -23.27 -11.88 -9.35
N LEU A 83 -24.09 -11.89 -10.41
CA LEU A 83 -24.46 -10.68 -11.15
C LEU A 83 -25.15 -9.63 -10.26
N ARG A 84 -26.07 -10.06 -9.38
CA ARG A 84 -26.76 -9.16 -8.46
C ARG A 84 -25.82 -8.66 -7.36
N ALA A 85 -24.95 -9.53 -6.84
CA ALA A 85 -23.96 -9.14 -5.86
C ALA A 85 -22.97 -8.10 -6.44
N LEU A 86 -22.52 -8.29 -7.69
CA LEU A 86 -21.68 -7.32 -8.41
C LEU A 86 -22.36 -5.96 -8.58
N TYR A 87 -23.66 -5.94 -8.88
CA TYR A 87 -24.43 -4.70 -8.96
C TYR A 87 -24.45 -3.94 -7.62
N VAL A 88 -24.65 -4.66 -6.52
CA VAL A 88 -24.67 -4.05 -5.18
C VAL A 88 -23.28 -3.52 -4.79
N VAL A 89 -22.21 -4.26 -5.06
CA VAL A 89 -20.84 -3.80 -4.77
C VAL A 89 -20.45 -2.61 -5.65
N GLU A 90 -20.89 -2.58 -6.91
CA GLU A 90 -20.74 -1.41 -7.80
C GLU A 90 -21.40 -0.16 -7.20
N GLU A 91 -22.65 -0.27 -6.75
CA GLU A 91 -23.43 0.86 -6.21
C GLU A 91 -22.92 1.35 -4.86
N GLN A 92 -22.30 0.47 -4.06
CA GLN A 92 -21.76 0.80 -2.72
C GLN A 92 -20.28 1.20 -2.73
N ALA A 93 -19.62 1.17 -3.89
CA ALA A 93 -18.19 1.51 -3.97
C ALA A 93 -17.97 3.03 -3.85
N ASP A 94 -17.36 3.47 -2.75
CA ASP A 94 -17.00 4.88 -2.50
C ASP A 94 -15.97 5.45 -3.48
N ASN A 95 -15.26 4.61 -4.23
CA ASN A 95 -14.19 5.01 -5.13
C ASN A 95 -14.62 4.77 -6.57
N ASP A 96 -14.71 5.84 -7.36
CA ASP A 96 -15.20 5.78 -8.75
C ASP A 96 -14.39 4.85 -9.64
N LYS A 97 -13.09 4.71 -9.37
CA LYS A 97 -12.23 3.77 -10.10
C LYS A 97 -12.59 2.31 -9.75
N LEU A 98 -12.88 2.03 -8.49
CA LEU A 98 -13.33 0.71 -8.03
C LEU A 98 -14.74 0.40 -8.55
N ALA A 99 -15.66 1.37 -8.44
CA ALA A 99 -17.01 1.27 -8.99
C ALA A 99 -16.98 0.99 -10.51
N GLY A 100 -16.16 1.75 -11.25
CA GLY A 100 -15.96 1.55 -12.68
C GLY A 100 -15.41 0.18 -13.04
N ALA A 101 -14.46 -0.35 -12.25
CA ALA A 101 -13.95 -1.72 -12.45
C ALA A 101 -15.04 -2.77 -12.19
N TRP A 102 -15.82 -2.64 -11.10
CA TRP A 102 -16.95 -3.54 -10.84
C TRP A 102 -18.04 -3.47 -11.91
N ALA A 103 -18.33 -2.28 -12.42
CA ALA A 103 -19.30 -2.08 -13.50
C ALA A 103 -18.87 -2.80 -14.79
N MET A 104 -17.58 -2.72 -15.14
CA MET A 104 -17.03 -3.43 -16.29
C MET A 104 -17.06 -4.94 -16.08
N VAL A 105 -16.66 -5.42 -14.89
CA VAL A 105 -16.72 -6.83 -14.52
C VAL A 105 -18.15 -7.35 -14.59
N ARG A 106 -19.13 -6.62 -14.06
CA ARG A 106 -20.54 -6.98 -14.14
C ARG A 106 -21.03 -7.10 -15.58
N LYS A 107 -20.71 -6.12 -16.43
CA LYS A 107 -21.10 -6.13 -17.86
C LYS A 107 -20.48 -7.30 -18.61
N ASP A 108 -19.23 -7.62 -18.34
CA ASP A 108 -18.55 -8.76 -18.95
C ASP A 108 -19.19 -10.09 -18.52
N VAL A 109 -19.50 -10.25 -17.23
CA VAL A 109 -20.20 -11.43 -16.71
C VAL A 109 -21.62 -11.53 -17.25
N GLU A 110 -22.33 -10.40 -17.39
CA GLU A 110 -23.64 -10.33 -18.05
C GLU A 110 -23.57 -10.77 -19.52
N ALA A 111 -22.47 -10.45 -20.20
CA ALA A 111 -22.17 -10.87 -21.57
C ALA A 111 -21.66 -12.33 -21.66
N GLY A 112 -21.50 -13.03 -20.54
CA GLY A 112 -21.12 -14.44 -20.49
C GLY A 112 -19.63 -14.73 -20.35
N LEU A 113 -18.79 -13.73 -20.10
CA LEU A 113 -17.39 -13.96 -19.71
C LEU A 113 -17.31 -14.48 -18.28
N SER A 114 -16.26 -15.25 -17.96
CA SER A 114 -16.03 -15.69 -16.58
C SER A 114 -15.65 -14.50 -15.69
N LEU A 115 -15.94 -14.61 -14.39
CA LEU A 115 -15.59 -13.60 -13.40
C LEU A 115 -14.07 -13.40 -13.37
N SER A 116 -13.28 -14.48 -13.38
CA SER A 116 -11.81 -14.39 -13.40
C SER A 116 -11.26 -13.65 -14.63
N GLN A 117 -11.77 -13.94 -15.83
CA GLN A 117 -11.36 -13.27 -17.07
C GLN A 117 -11.70 -11.78 -17.03
N SER A 118 -12.87 -11.44 -16.50
CA SER A 118 -13.35 -10.07 -16.38
C SER A 118 -12.50 -9.27 -15.38
N LEU A 119 -12.20 -9.85 -14.20
CA LEU A 119 -11.32 -9.26 -13.20
C LEU A 119 -9.89 -9.06 -13.75
N GLY A 120 -9.38 -10.02 -14.53
CA GLY A 120 -8.06 -9.96 -15.14
C GLY A 120 -7.83 -8.80 -16.11
N LYS A 121 -8.90 -8.18 -16.64
CA LYS A 121 -8.81 -6.97 -17.46
C LYS A 121 -8.46 -5.71 -16.66
N HIS A 122 -8.50 -5.77 -15.33
CA HIS A 122 -8.29 -4.65 -14.42
C HIS A 122 -7.16 -4.92 -13.40
N PRO A 123 -5.91 -5.14 -13.87
CA PRO A 123 -4.77 -5.53 -13.01
C PRO A 123 -4.32 -4.43 -12.03
N ASP A 124 -4.78 -3.19 -12.24
CA ASP A 124 -4.54 -2.05 -11.37
C ASP A 124 -5.50 -1.98 -10.16
N VAL A 125 -6.56 -2.82 -10.17
CA VAL A 125 -7.52 -2.99 -9.08
C VAL A 125 -7.42 -4.39 -8.48
N PHE A 126 -7.48 -5.43 -9.32
CA PHE A 126 -7.41 -6.83 -8.90
C PHE A 126 -6.03 -7.39 -9.21
N ASN A 127 -5.32 -7.88 -8.19
CA ASN A 127 -4.00 -8.47 -8.38
C ASN A 127 -4.10 -9.93 -8.86
N ASP A 128 -2.98 -10.48 -9.32
CA ASP A 128 -2.91 -11.86 -9.84
C ASP A 128 -3.38 -12.90 -8.83
N LEU A 129 -3.13 -12.68 -7.54
CA LEU A 129 -3.63 -13.51 -6.46
C LEU A 129 -5.16 -13.59 -6.43
N TYR A 130 -5.83 -12.44 -6.54
CA TYR A 130 -7.29 -12.36 -6.57
C TYR A 130 -7.84 -13.11 -7.78
N VAL A 131 -7.28 -12.84 -8.96
CA VAL A 131 -7.74 -13.41 -10.23
C VAL A 131 -7.56 -14.93 -10.25
N ALA A 132 -6.41 -15.42 -9.79
CA ALA A 132 -6.11 -16.85 -9.76
C ALA A 132 -6.99 -17.62 -8.76
N MET A 133 -7.24 -17.05 -7.57
CA MET A 133 -8.19 -17.66 -6.64
C MET A 133 -9.59 -17.73 -7.24
N VAL A 134 -10.10 -16.66 -7.84
CA VAL A 134 -11.41 -16.69 -8.50
C VAL A 134 -11.43 -17.73 -9.62
N ALA A 135 -10.38 -17.82 -10.45
CA ALA A 135 -10.31 -18.79 -11.54
C ALA A 135 -10.36 -20.24 -11.03
N ALA A 136 -9.65 -20.55 -9.94
CA ALA A 136 -9.69 -21.86 -9.31
C ALA A 136 -11.07 -22.16 -8.70
N GLY A 137 -11.69 -21.16 -8.06
CA GLY A 137 -13.04 -21.26 -7.51
C GLY A 137 -14.11 -21.48 -8.58
N GLU A 138 -14.01 -20.80 -9.72
CA GLU A 138 -14.90 -20.99 -10.88
C GLU A 138 -14.74 -22.38 -11.49
N THR A 139 -13.50 -22.82 -11.71
CA THR A 139 -13.19 -24.12 -12.32
C THR A 139 -13.59 -25.27 -11.40
N GLY A 140 -13.39 -25.10 -10.08
CA GLY A 140 -13.74 -26.08 -9.06
C GLY A 140 -15.20 -26.06 -8.62
N GLY A 141 -16.01 -25.09 -9.09
CA GLY A 141 -17.40 -24.95 -8.66
C GLY A 141 -17.58 -24.54 -7.19
N ILE A 142 -16.52 -24.02 -6.56
CA ILE A 142 -16.46 -23.62 -5.14
C ILE A 142 -16.26 -22.10 -5.00
N LEU A 143 -16.85 -21.33 -5.93
CA LEU A 143 -16.68 -19.87 -5.99
C LEU A 143 -17.11 -19.18 -4.69
N GLU A 144 -18.19 -19.63 -4.06
CA GLU A 144 -18.68 -19.10 -2.79
C GLU A 144 -17.61 -19.17 -1.69
N GLU A 145 -17.07 -20.35 -1.45
CA GLU A 145 -16.02 -20.58 -0.46
C GLU A 145 -14.75 -19.80 -0.82
N THR A 146 -14.42 -19.74 -2.11
CA THR A 146 -13.23 -19.03 -2.59
C THR A 146 -13.34 -17.52 -2.40
N LEU A 147 -14.51 -16.92 -2.62
CA LEU A 147 -14.74 -15.50 -2.34
C LEU A 147 -14.60 -15.18 -0.85
N LEU A 148 -15.08 -16.05 0.03
CA LEU A 148 -14.86 -15.91 1.49
C LEU A 148 -13.37 -15.95 1.84
N ARG A 149 -12.63 -16.90 1.26
CA ARG A 149 -11.17 -17.02 1.43
C ARG A 149 -10.42 -15.79 0.91
N ILE A 150 -10.82 -15.26 -0.25
CA ILE A 150 -10.26 -14.01 -0.80
C ILE A 150 -10.50 -12.85 0.17
N ALA A 151 -11.71 -12.72 0.71
CA ALA A 151 -12.02 -11.66 1.66
C ALA A 151 -11.19 -11.78 2.95
N ASP A 152 -11.08 -12.99 3.52
CA ASP A 152 -10.24 -13.26 4.70
C ASP A 152 -8.76 -12.92 4.43
N GLN A 153 -8.24 -13.32 3.27
CA GLN A 153 -6.89 -13.03 2.81
C GLN A 153 -6.62 -11.52 2.73
N LEU A 154 -7.53 -10.78 2.09
CA LEU A 154 -7.41 -9.33 1.94
C LEU A 154 -7.53 -8.59 3.27
N GLU A 155 -8.33 -9.08 4.22
CA GLU A 155 -8.44 -8.51 5.57
C GLU A 155 -7.15 -8.70 6.36
N LYS A 156 -6.55 -9.90 6.30
CA LYS A 156 -5.26 -10.18 6.94
C LYS A 156 -4.14 -9.33 6.34
N ASP A 157 -4.09 -9.21 5.02
CA ASP A 157 -3.10 -8.39 4.33
C ASP A 157 -3.24 -6.90 4.66
N ASP A 158 -4.48 -6.38 4.72
CA ASP A 158 -4.75 -5.00 5.13
C ASP A 158 -4.43 -4.77 6.62
N ALA A 159 -4.76 -5.72 7.50
CA ALA A 159 -4.41 -5.66 8.92
C ALA A 159 -2.90 -5.58 9.15
N LEU A 160 -2.12 -6.44 8.47
CA LEU A 160 -0.66 -6.41 8.51
C LEU A 160 -0.11 -5.07 8.01
N ARG A 161 -0.65 -4.54 6.90
CA ARG A 161 -0.26 -3.23 6.37
C ARG A 161 -0.60 -2.09 7.32
N ARG A 162 -1.80 -2.10 7.92
CA ARG A 162 -2.22 -1.10 8.91
C ARG A 162 -1.35 -1.14 10.14
N GLN A 163 -0.99 -2.32 10.63
CA GLN A 163 -0.11 -2.47 11.78
C GLN A 163 1.28 -1.88 11.50
N VAL A 164 1.88 -2.19 10.35
CA VAL A 164 3.15 -1.60 9.93
C VAL A 164 3.03 -0.08 9.79
N LYS A 165 1.96 0.41 9.16
CA LYS A 165 1.73 1.85 8.97
C LYS A 165 1.56 2.59 10.30
N ALA A 166 0.76 2.05 11.22
CA ALA A 166 0.47 2.65 12.51
C ALA A 166 1.74 2.85 13.34
N ALA A 167 2.62 1.84 13.38
CA ALA A 167 3.89 1.93 14.09
C ALA A 167 4.87 2.95 13.46
N MET A 168 4.72 3.29 12.18
CA MET A 168 5.54 4.29 11.49
C MET A 168 5.03 5.73 11.64
N VAL A 169 3.77 5.95 12.04
CA VAL A 169 3.18 7.29 12.14
C VAL A 169 3.95 8.15 13.14
N TYR A 170 4.13 7.65 14.36
CA TYR A 170 4.76 8.41 15.45
C TYR A 170 6.22 8.79 15.16
N PRO A 171 7.12 7.86 14.76
CA PRO A 171 8.48 8.22 14.36
C PRO A 171 8.52 9.24 13.22
N THR A 172 7.66 9.07 12.22
CA THR A 172 7.62 9.99 11.07
C THR A 172 7.21 11.40 11.50
N LEU A 173 6.21 11.53 12.38
CA LEU A 173 5.72 12.82 12.85
C LEU A 173 6.78 13.59 13.63
N ILE A 174 7.44 12.95 14.60
CA ILE A 174 8.46 13.63 15.42
C ILE A 174 9.70 13.93 14.59
N MET A 175 10.18 13.00 13.76
CA MET A 175 11.32 13.27 12.87
C MET A 175 11.03 14.42 11.90
N SER A 176 9.81 14.49 11.37
CA SER A 176 9.40 15.59 10.49
C SER A 176 9.37 16.91 11.25
N PHE A 177 8.77 16.93 12.45
CA PHE A 177 8.71 18.13 13.29
C PHE A 177 10.10 18.62 13.72
N ALA A 178 10.96 17.70 14.17
CA ALA A 178 12.34 18.00 14.55
C ALA A 178 13.16 18.52 13.36
N GLY A 179 13.00 17.90 12.19
CA GLY A 179 13.64 18.32 10.94
C GLY A 179 13.18 19.70 10.48
N ILE A 180 11.88 19.97 10.49
CA ILE A 180 11.30 21.29 10.15
C ILE A 180 11.81 22.35 11.13
N THR A 181 11.81 22.06 12.43
CA THR A 181 12.31 22.98 13.46
C THR A 181 13.79 23.31 13.25
N LEU A 182 14.62 22.29 12.98
CA LEU A 182 16.03 22.48 12.69
C LEU A 182 16.24 23.32 11.42
N LEU A 183 15.50 23.05 10.35
CA LEU A 183 15.57 23.81 9.11
C LEU A 183 15.15 25.27 9.30
N ALA A 184 14.07 25.54 10.02
CA ALA A 184 13.61 26.89 10.32
C ALA A 184 14.67 27.66 11.11
N LEU A 185 15.28 27.01 12.11
CA LEU A 185 16.34 27.63 12.90
C LEU A 185 17.55 28.00 12.03
N VAL A 186 18.01 27.06 11.20
CA VAL A 186 19.13 27.30 10.28
C VAL A 186 18.79 28.39 9.26
N ALA A 187 17.55 28.46 8.80
CA ALA A 187 17.12 29.46 7.81
C ALA A 187 16.98 30.88 8.39
N PHE A 188 16.44 31.04 9.59
CA PHE A 188 16.12 32.36 10.14
C PHE A 188 17.12 32.86 11.17
N LEU A 189 17.62 31.99 12.04
CA LEU A 189 18.38 32.39 13.22
C LEU A 189 19.87 32.57 12.91
N VAL A 190 20.43 31.64 12.14
CA VAL A 190 21.86 31.64 11.81
C VAL A 190 22.29 32.88 11.02
N PRO A 191 21.52 33.41 10.03
CA PRO A 191 21.89 34.64 9.33
C PRO A 191 21.93 35.88 10.24
N VAL A 192 21.08 35.93 11.27
CA VAL A 192 21.08 37.04 12.24
C VAL A 192 22.38 37.05 13.03
N PHE A 193 22.80 35.88 13.52
CA PHE A 193 24.07 35.74 14.24
C PHE A 193 25.29 35.97 13.35
N GLU A 194 25.26 35.55 12.09
CA GLU A 194 26.34 35.83 11.14
C GLU A 194 26.56 37.33 10.95
N LYS A 195 25.47 38.12 10.82
CA LYS A 195 25.56 39.58 10.69
C LYS A 195 26.22 40.21 11.91
N ILE A 196 25.75 39.85 13.10
CA ILE A 196 26.33 40.32 14.37
C ILE A 196 27.83 39.99 14.42
N PHE A 197 28.22 38.77 14.04
CA PHE A 197 29.62 38.36 14.04
C PHE A 197 30.52 39.13 13.08
N LYS A 198 30.01 39.48 11.89
CA LYS A 198 30.73 40.32 10.93
C LYS A 198 31.01 41.71 11.49
N ASP A 199 30.10 42.25 12.28
CA ASP A 199 30.23 43.59 12.87
C ASP A 199 31.27 43.63 14.02
N PHE A 200 31.49 42.52 14.73
CA PHE A 200 32.46 42.41 15.82
C PHE A 200 33.88 42.00 15.38
N GLY A 201 34.12 41.71 14.09
CA GLY A 201 35.46 41.47 13.54
C GLY A 201 36.15 40.16 13.96
N GLY A 202 35.38 39.18 14.46
CA GLY A 202 35.88 37.89 14.95
C GLY A 202 35.72 36.72 13.98
N ASP A 203 36.66 35.77 14.02
CA ASP A 203 36.58 34.53 13.25
C ASP A 203 35.56 33.54 13.85
N LEU A 204 34.57 33.14 13.06
CA LEU A 204 33.55 32.17 13.46
C LEU A 204 34.19 30.81 13.84
N PRO A 205 33.77 30.17 14.95
CA PRO A 205 34.14 28.79 15.26
C PRO A 205 33.79 27.81 14.12
N LEU A 206 34.51 26.68 14.03
CA LEU A 206 34.29 25.68 12.97
C LEU A 206 32.83 25.19 12.89
N ILE A 207 32.22 24.89 14.05
CA ILE A 207 30.82 24.45 14.12
C ILE A 207 29.89 25.54 13.58
N THR A 208 30.11 26.81 13.94
CA THR A 208 29.32 27.94 13.45
C THR A 208 29.53 28.20 11.95
N LYS A 209 30.78 28.05 11.44
CA LYS A 209 31.07 28.14 9.99
C LYS A 209 30.30 27.09 9.19
N PHE A 210 30.23 25.85 9.68
CA PHE A 210 29.42 24.79 9.07
C PHE A 210 27.92 25.15 9.06
N THR A 211 27.40 25.60 10.20
CA THR A 211 25.97 25.99 10.32
C THR A 211 25.64 27.18 9.42
N VAL A 212 26.51 28.18 9.30
CA VAL A 212 26.37 29.33 8.40
C VAL A 212 26.42 28.88 6.94
N ALA A 213 27.33 27.99 6.56
CA ALA A 213 27.36 27.41 5.21
C ALA A 213 26.06 26.66 4.88
N MET A 214 25.54 25.88 5.84
CA MET A 214 24.23 25.23 5.73
C MET A 214 23.10 26.25 5.58
N SER A 215 23.13 27.33 6.35
CA SER A 215 22.15 28.42 6.28
C SER A 215 22.15 29.10 4.91
N HIS A 216 23.31 29.46 4.36
CA HIS A 216 23.42 30.03 3.02
C HIS A 216 22.93 29.06 1.94
N PHE A 217 23.16 27.76 2.11
CA PHE A 217 22.64 26.73 1.21
C PHE A 217 21.12 26.64 1.27
N VAL A 218 20.54 26.67 2.48
CA VAL A 218 19.10 26.59 2.73
C VAL A 218 18.36 27.88 2.34
N THR A 219 18.98 29.06 2.46
CA THR A 219 18.31 30.35 2.20
C THR A 219 18.57 30.88 0.79
N GLY A 220 19.82 30.80 0.30
CA GLY A 220 20.21 31.35 -1.01
C GLY A 220 20.11 30.36 -2.17
N ARG A 221 20.22 29.05 -1.90
CA ARG A 221 20.25 27.97 -2.91
C ARG A 221 19.24 26.87 -2.63
N TRP A 222 18.11 27.19 -2.00
CA TRP A 222 17.04 26.23 -1.66
C TRP A 222 16.52 25.45 -2.88
N TYR A 223 16.51 26.06 -4.07
CA TYR A 223 16.14 25.38 -5.31
C TYR A 223 17.11 24.23 -5.68
N LEU A 224 18.39 24.32 -5.31
CA LEU A 224 19.35 23.22 -5.46
C LEU A 224 19.08 22.09 -4.48
N LEU A 225 18.58 22.36 -3.26
CA LEU A 225 18.14 21.32 -2.34
C LEU A 225 16.96 20.52 -2.92
N ILE A 226 16.00 21.21 -3.52
CA ILE A 226 14.89 20.55 -4.21
C ILE A 226 15.40 19.77 -5.43
N LEU A 227 16.28 20.36 -6.23
CA LEU A 227 16.83 19.70 -7.43
C LEU A 227 17.68 18.48 -7.09
N ILE A 228 18.52 18.54 -6.06
CA ILE A 228 19.28 17.41 -5.53
C ILE A 228 18.33 16.37 -4.93
N GLY A 229 17.33 16.80 -4.16
CA GLY A 229 16.33 15.90 -3.58
C GLY A 229 15.57 15.13 -4.67
N VAL A 230 15.05 15.83 -5.67
CA VAL A 230 14.37 15.24 -6.83
C VAL A 230 15.34 14.37 -7.62
N GLY A 231 16.58 14.80 -7.84
CA GLY A 231 17.62 14.04 -8.55
C GLY A 231 17.99 12.74 -7.84
N VAL A 232 18.17 12.78 -6.52
CA VAL A 232 18.43 11.60 -5.68
C VAL A 232 17.22 10.67 -5.67
N VAL A 233 16.01 11.20 -5.50
CA VAL A 233 14.77 10.41 -5.57
C VAL A 233 14.61 9.76 -6.95
N TYR A 234 14.88 10.49 -8.02
CA TYR A 234 14.82 9.98 -9.39
C TYR A 234 15.87 8.91 -9.65
N ALA A 235 17.14 9.17 -9.31
CA ALA A 235 18.24 8.23 -9.45
C ALA A 235 18.00 6.96 -8.61
N PHE A 236 17.54 7.11 -7.36
CA PHE A 236 17.18 5.99 -6.50
C PHE A 236 16.00 5.20 -7.05
N ARG A 237 14.95 5.87 -7.53
CA ARG A 237 13.81 5.20 -8.19
C ARG A 237 14.24 4.47 -9.45
N ARG A 238 15.13 5.04 -10.25
CA ARG A 238 15.64 4.43 -11.49
C ARG A 238 16.53 3.24 -11.21
N TRP A 239 17.40 3.33 -10.19
CA TRP A 239 18.23 2.22 -9.71
C TRP A 239 17.36 1.10 -9.14
N LYS A 240 16.38 1.43 -8.27
CA LYS A 240 15.39 0.47 -7.76
C LYS A 240 14.43 -0.05 -8.83
N ALA A 241 14.32 0.58 -9.99
CA ALA A 241 13.57 0.02 -11.12
C ALA A 241 14.40 -0.99 -11.93
N SER A 242 15.72 -1.04 -11.74
CA SER A 242 16.57 -2.04 -12.38
C SER A 242 16.53 -3.38 -11.64
N GLU A 243 16.59 -4.48 -12.38
CA GLU A 243 16.55 -5.84 -11.84
C GLU A 243 17.64 -6.09 -10.79
N ARG A 244 18.89 -5.67 -11.08
CA ARG A 244 20.02 -5.74 -10.14
C ARG A 244 19.81 -4.84 -8.91
N GLY A 245 19.30 -3.63 -9.10
CA GLY A 245 19.08 -2.69 -8.01
C GLY A 245 17.97 -3.14 -7.05
N GLN A 246 16.92 -3.80 -7.54
CA GLN A 246 15.87 -4.38 -6.69
C GLN A 246 16.43 -5.48 -5.80
N VAL A 247 17.16 -6.44 -6.37
CA VAL A 247 17.75 -7.55 -5.61
C VAL A 247 18.75 -7.03 -4.57
N GLN A 248 19.63 -6.11 -4.96
CA GLN A 248 20.60 -5.51 -4.02
C GLN A 248 19.91 -4.76 -2.88
N TRP A 249 18.87 -3.99 -3.20
CA TRP A 249 18.12 -3.23 -2.20
C TRP A 249 17.34 -4.12 -1.24
N ASP A 250 16.65 -5.15 -1.75
CA ASP A 250 15.88 -6.05 -0.91
C ASP A 250 16.78 -6.95 -0.06
N ARG A 251 17.92 -7.40 -0.61
CA ARG A 251 18.96 -8.10 0.18
C ARG A 251 19.59 -7.19 1.24
N PHE A 252 19.83 -5.91 0.91
CA PHE A 252 20.31 -4.93 1.88
C PHE A 252 19.30 -4.74 3.02
N LYS A 253 18.01 -4.58 2.71
CA LYS A 253 16.95 -4.45 3.73
C LYS A 253 16.95 -5.60 4.74
N LEU A 254 17.11 -6.83 4.26
CA LEU A 254 17.18 -8.02 5.13
C LEU A 254 18.37 -7.99 6.10
N LYS A 255 19.43 -7.22 5.78
CA LYS A 255 20.66 -7.09 6.57
C LYS A 255 20.75 -5.78 7.35
N VAL A 256 19.70 -4.94 7.34
CA VAL A 256 19.73 -3.65 8.05
C VAL A 256 19.78 -3.90 9.57
N PRO A 257 20.76 -3.29 10.29
CA PRO A 257 20.88 -3.41 11.74
C PRO A 257 19.70 -2.78 12.49
N PHE A 258 19.66 -2.91 13.82
CA PHE A 258 18.55 -2.41 14.66
C PHE A 258 17.21 -3.13 14.47
N LYS A 259 17.24 -4.45 14.17
CA LYS A 259 16.06 -5.32 14.00
C LYS A 259 15.16 -5.02 12.79
N ILE A 260 15.52 -4.05 11.96
CA ILE A 260 14.74 -3.70 10.76
C ILE A 260 14.76 -4.85 9.75
N GLY A 261 15.93 -5.47 9.52
CA GLY A 261 16.03 -6.61 8.61
C GLY A 261 15.21 -7.82 9.04
N ASP A 262 15.21 -8.12 10.34
CA ASP A 262 14.36 -9.16 10.94
C ASP A 262 12.87 -8.88 10.73
N ILE A 263 12.42 -7.63 10.92
CA ILE A 263 11.03 -7.24 10.66
C ILE A 263 10.67 -7.41 9.18
N VAL A 264 11.53 -6.96 8.27
CA VAL A 264 11.29 -7.09 6.83
C VAL A 264 11.19 -8.56 6.43
N GLN A 265 12.07 -9.41 6.96
CA GLN A 265 12.03 -10.85 6.73
C GLN A 265 10.73 -11.45 7.25
N LYS A 266 10.34 -11.15 8.50
CA LYS A 266 9.10 -11.65 9.11
C LYS A 266 7.85 -11.22 8.34
N VAL A 267 7.79 -9.97 7.87
CA VAL A 267 6.67 -9.49 7.02
C VAL A 267 6.62 -10.24 5.68
N ALA A 268 7.79 -10.47 5.05
CA ALA A 268 7.85 -11.23 3.80
C ALA A 268 7.39 -12.67 4.00
N LEU A 269 7.83 -13.32 5.10
CA LEU A 269 7.44 -14.69 5.45
C LEU A 269 5.96 -14.83 5.82
N ALA A 270 5.40 -13.86 6.54
CA ALA A 270 3.97 -13.82 6.85
C ALA A 270 3.14 -13.76 5.56
N ARG A 271 3.45 -12.83 4.66
CA ARG A 271 2.76 -12.71 3.36
C ARG A 271 2.96 -13.93 2.49
N PHE A 272 4.20 -14.40 2.35
CA PHE A 272 4.55 -15.62 1.63
C PHE A 272 3.68 -16.80 2.09
N SER A 273 3.69 -17.09 3.39
CA SER A 273 3.01 -18.28 3.92
C SER A 273 1.50 -18.14 3.83
N ARG A 274 0.98 -16.93 4.09
CA ARG A 274 -0.45 -16.62 4.03
C ARG A 274 -0.98 -16.74 2.60
N THR A 275 -0.33 -16.08 1.64
CA THR A 275 -0.70 -16.16 0.22
C THR A 275 -0.59 -17.59 -0.30
N PHE A 276 0.49 -18.29 0.05
CA PHE A 276 0.69 -19.65 -0.44
C PHE A 276 -0.37 -20.61 0.11
N SER A 277 -0.67 -20.51 1.41
CA SER A 277 -1.76 -21.28 2.02
C SER A 277 -3.11 -20.98 1.36
N GLY A 278 -3.43 -19.70 1.15
CA GLY A 278 -4.68 -19.26 0.53
C GLY A 278 -4.86 -19.81 -0.89
N LEU A 279 -3.80 -19.78 -1.72
CA LEU A 279 -3.81 -20.32 -3.07
C LEU A 279 -4.00 -21.84 -3.08
N ILE A 280 -3.26 -22.56 -2.22
CA ILE A 280 -3.37 -24.02 -2.13
C ILE A 280 -4.75 -24.44 -1.68
N SER A 281 -5.31 -23.74 -0.69
CA SER A 281 -6.65 -24.04 -0.19
C SER A 281 -7.76 -23.68 -1.16
N ALA A 282 -7.56 -22.65 -1.99
CA ALA A 282 -8.47 -22.32 -3.09
C ALA A 282 -8.37 -23.30 -4.28
N GLY A 283 -7.48 -24.30 -4.21
CA GLY A 283 -7.30 -25.30 -5.27
C GLY A 283 -6.49 -24.82 -6.46
N VAL A 284 -5.74 -23.72 -6.33
CA VAL A 284 -4.87 -23.21 -7.40
C VAL A 284 -3.74 -24.23 -7.67
N PRO A 285 -3.44 -24.58 -8.94
CA PRO A 285 -2.38 -25.52 -9.27
C PRO A 285 -1.03 -25.16 -8.66
N MET A 286 -0.31 -26.17 -8.15
CA MET A 286 0.91 -25.99 -7.35
C MET A 286 1.95 -25.05 -7.98
N LEU A 287 2.23 -25.22 -9.29
CA LEU A 287 3.21 -24.42 -10.02
C LEU A 287 2.79 -22.96 -10.19
N GLU A 288 1.49 -22.70 -10.33
CA GLU A 288 0.93 -21.36 -10.40
C GLU A 288 0.91 -20.71 -9.02
N ALA A 289 0.55 -21.48 -7.98
CA ALA A 289 0.58 -21.03 -6.61
C ALA A 289 1.99 -20.60 -6.16
N ILE A 290 3.04 -21.32 -6.58
CA ILE A 290 4.44 -20.97 -6.35
C ILE A 290 4.80 -19.64 -7.02
N ASP A 291 4.44 -19.48 -8.30
CA ASP A 291 4.77 -18.29 -9.09
C ASP A 291 4.10 -17.02 -8.53
N ILE A 292 2.80 -17.10 -8.23
CA ILE A 292 2.04 -15.98 -7.67
C ILE A 292 2.59 -15.62 -6.29
N THR A 293 2.78 -16.61 -5.42
CA THR A 293 3.35 -16.42 -4.07
C THR A 293 4.71 -15.73 -4.13
N GLY A 294 5.59 -16.13 -5.05
CA GLY A 294 6.90 -15.49 -5.24
C GLY A 294 6.75 -14.00 -5.54
N ARG A 295 5.89 -13.67 -6.51
CA ARG A 295 5.65 -12.28 -6.98
C ARG A 295 4.94 -11.40 -5.95
N THR A 296 4.11 -11.98 -5.08
CA THR A 296 3.35 -11.23 -4.05
C THR A 296 4.06 -11.10 -2.71
N SER A 297 5.12 -11.87 -2.47
CA SER A 297 5.92 -11.84 -1.22
C SER A 297 6.46 -10.45 -0.87
N GLY A 298 6.65 -9.59 -1.89
CA GLY A 298 7.11 -8.21 -1.73
C GLY A 298 8.61 -8.09 -1.44
N ASN A 299 9.38 -9.16 -1.64
CA ASN A 299 10.83 -9.19 -1.54
C ASN A 299 11.43 -10.01 -2.69
N LYS A 300 12.31 -9.39 -3.49
CA LYS A 300 12.88 -10.03 -4.68
C LYS A 300 13.74 -11.27 -4.37
N VAL A 301 14.32 -11.37 -3.17
CA VAL A 301 15.08 -12.55 -2.74
C VAL A 301 14.15 -13.75 -2.54
N VAL A 302 12.97 -13.52 -1.94
CA VAL A 302 11.94 -14.56 -1.80
C VAL A 302 11.40 -14.96 -3.17
N GLU A 303 11.12 -13.99 -4.05
CA GLU A 303 10.66 -14.25 -5.42
C GLU A 303 11.65 -15.11 -6.22
N GLN A 304 12.95 -14.81 -6.17
CA GLN A 304 13.99 -15.60 -6.85
C GLN A 304 14.07 -17.02 -6.29
N ALA A 305 14.02 -17.17 -4.97
CA ALA A 305 14.00 -18.48 -4.35
C ALA A 305 12.76 -19.30 -4.75
N MET A 306 11.60 -18.66 -4.93
CA MET A 306 10.41 -19.34 -5.42
C MET A 306 10.52 -19.79 -6.88
N GLU A 307 11.27 -19.10 -7.72
CA GLU A 307 11.55 -19.60 -9.08
C GLU A 307 12.41 -20.87 -9.03
N GLU A 308 13.40 -20.94 -8.14
CA GLU A 308 14.18 -22.17 -7.93
C GLU A 308 13.32 -23.32 -7.38
N VAL A 309 12.41 -23.02 -6.46
CA VAL A 309 11.40 -23.97 -5.97
C VAL A 309 10.51 -24.47 -7.11
N ARG A 310 10.05 -23.57 -7.98
CA ARG A 310 9.24 -23.89 -9.15
C ARG A 310 9.96 -24.84 -10.10
N GLU A 311 11.22 -24.56 -10.41
CA GLU A 311 12.06 -25.40 -11.27
C GLU A 311 12.42 -26.76 -10.62
N SER A 312 12.51 -26.82 -9.29
CA SER A 312 12.61 -28.09 -8.56
C SER A 312 11.36 -28.93 -8.73
N VAL A 313 10.17 -28.37 -8.46
CA VAL A 313 8.89 -29.08 -8.55
C VAL A 313 8.59 -29.52 -9.99
N LYS A 314 8.87 -28.69 -11.00
CA LYS A 314 8.74 -29.09 -12.42
C LYS A 314 9.56 -30.33 -12.78
N ARG A 315 10.71 -30.54 -12.13
CA ARG A 315 11.60 -31.70 -12.33
C ARG A 315 11.26 -32.87 -11.41
N GLY A 316 10.18 -32.80 -10.63
CA GLY A 316 9.78 -33.82 -9.65
C GLY A 316 10.60 -33.79 -8.35
N GLY A 317 11.30 -32.68 -8.07
CA GLY A 317 11.96 -32.43 -6.80
C GLY A 317 11.01 -31.89 -5.73
N THR A 318 11.56 -31.62 -4.54
CA THR A 318 10.78 -31.14 -3.39
C THR A 318 10.72 -29.61 -3.29
N LEU A 319 9.72 -29.11 -2.56
CA LEU A 319 9.54 -27.69 -2.23
C LEU A 319 10.59 -27.19 -1.25
N HIS A 320 10.83 -27.94 -0.17
CA HIS A 320 11.61 -27.48 0.96
C HIS A 320 13.13 -27.40 0.67
N LYS A 321 13.63 -28.20 -0.29
CA LYS A 321 15.08 -28.29 -0.55
C LYS A 321 15.65 -26.99 -1.14
N PRO A 322 15.10 -26.41 -2.22
CA PRO A 322 15.57 -25.11 -2.70
C PRO A 322 15.37 -23.97 -1.69
N MET A 323 14.35 -24.07 -0.83
CA MET A 323 14.15 -23.09 0.25
C MET A 323 15.29 -23.11 1.28
N SER A 324 15.89 -24.28 1.54
CA SER A 324 16.99 -24.41 2.51
C SER A 324 18.31 -23.79 2.02
N ASP A 325 18.47 -23.65 0.70
CA ASP A 325 19.62 -23.01 0.07
C ASP A 325 19.61 -21.47 0.26
N VAL A 326 18.49 -20.90 0.73
CA VAL A 326 18.31 -19.44 0.93
C VAL A 326 17.93 -19.11 2.39
N PRO A 327 18.82 -19.37 3.37
CA PRO A 327 18.51 -19.18 4.81
C PRO A 327 18.28 -17.71 5.18
N GLU A 328 18.77 -16.76 4.37
CA GLU A 328 18.49 -15.33 4.54
C GLU A 328 17.03 -14.97 4.21
N ALA A 329 16.31 -15.79 3.45
CA ALA A 329 14.90 -15.63 3.16
C ALA A 329 14.03 -16.59 3.98
N PHE A 330 14.42 -17.86 4.07
CA PHE A 330 13.65 -18.93 4.70
C PHE A 330 14.38 -19.53 5.92
N PRO A 331 13.97 -19.17 7.14
CA PRO A 331 14.47 -19.78 8.35
C PRO A 331 14.17 -21.28 8.42
N THR A 332 14.99 -22.03 9.18
CA THR A 332 14.87 -23.49 9.32
C THR A 332 13.46 -23.95 9.68
N MET A 333 12.75 -23.21 10.53
CA MET A 333 11.38 -23.54 10.91
C MET A 333 10.42 -23.56 9.71
N VAL A 334 10.52 -22.57 8.81
CA VAL A 334 9.68 -22.50 7.60
C VAL A 334 9.97 -23.68 6.69
N VAL A 335 11.26 -23.94 6.42
CA VAL A 335 11.72 -25.05 5.59
C VAL A 335 11.20 -26.39 6.14
N GLN A 336 11.29 -26.60 7.45
CA GLN A 336 10.80 -27.82 8.10
C GLN A 336 9.28 -27.96 8.05
N MET A 337 8.53 -26.88 8.32
CA MET A 337 7.07 -26.90 8.24
C MET A 337 6.58 -27.19 6.81
N VAL A 338 7.23 -26.62 5.79
CA VAL A 338 6.95 -26.94 4.39
C VAL A 338 7.29 -28.39 4.07
N GLY A 339 8.44 -28.89 4.52
CA GLY A 339 8.83 -30.29 4.32
C GLY A 339 7.83 -31.28 4.94
N VAL A 340 7.42 -31.05 6.19
CA VAL A 340 6.39 -31.86 6.85
C VAL A 340 5.05 -31.75 6.12
N GLY A 341 4.65 -30.55 5.69
CA GLY A 341 3.43 -30.33 4.92
C GLY A 341 3.43 -31.04 3.56
N GLU A 342 4.58 -31.07 2.90
CA GLU A 342 4.80 -31.77 1.63
C GLU A 342 4.73 -33.30 1.81
N GLU A 343 5.40 -33.85 2.82
CA GLU A 343 5.40 -35.29 3.11
C GLU A 343 4.03 -35.81 3.57
N THR A 344 3.29 -35.00 4.34
CA THR A 344 1.99 -35.38 4.91
C THR A 344 0.79 -34.97 4.03
N GLY A 345 1.04 -34.22 2.95
CA GLY A 345 -0.02 -33.60 2.15
C GLY A 345 -0.78 -32.46 2.87
N ALA A 346 -0.35 -32.06 4.07
CA ALA A 346 -1.00 -31.03 4.88
C ALA A 346 -0.34 -29.64 4.71
N LEU A 347 0.07 -29.29 3.48
CA LEU A 347 0.83 -28.07 3.18
C LEU A 347 0.05 -26.80 3.58
N GLU A 348 -1.25 -26.73 3.28
CA GLU A 348 -2.12 -25.62 3.69
C GLU A 348 -2.06 -25.39 5.21
N THR A 349 -2.26 -26.44 6.00
CA THR A 349 -2.30 -26.34 7.46
C THR A 349 -0.95 -25.86 8.02
N MET A 350 0.15 -26.37 7.49
CA MET A 350 1.49 -25.97 7.93
C MET A 350 1.79 -24.52 7.54
N LEU A 351 1.47 -24.11 6.32
CA LEU A 351 1.65 -22.72 5.87
C LEU A 351 0.78 -21.74 6.65
N THR A 352 -0.46 -22.10 7.00
CA THR A 352 -1.32 -21.28 7.86
C THR A 352 -0.69 -21.06 9.24
N LYS A 353 -0.15 -22.12 9.87
CA LYS A 353 0.54 -21.99 11.16
C LYS A 353 1.79 -21.12 11.07
N VAL A 354 2.55 -21.24 9.97
CA VAL A 354 3.71 -20.37 9.72
C VAL A 354 3.26 -18.92 9.54
N ALA A 355 2.18 -18.68 8.80
CA ALA A 355 1.61 -17.35 8.60
C ALA A 355 1.19 -16.72 9.94
N ASP A 356 0.38 -17.41 10.74
CA ASP A 356 -0.09 -16.93 12.05
C ASP A 356 1.10 -16.62 12.98
N PHE A 357 2.09 -17.52 13.04
CA PHE A 357 3.28 -17.31 13.85
C PHE A 357 4.07 -16.07 13.42
N TYR A 358 4.30 -15.87 12.11
CA TYR A 358 5.05 -14.71 11.64
C TYR A 358 4.26 -13.41 11.72
N GLU A 359 2.93 -13.44 11.55
CA GLU A 359 2.04 -12.29 11.83
C GLU A 359 2.19 -11.82 13.29
N ASP A 360 2.17 -12.76 14.24
CA ASP A 360 2.39 -12.46 15.66
C ASP A 360 3.81 -11.94 15.94
N GLN A 361 4.83 -12.52 15.30
CA GLN A 361 6.20 -12.06 15.41
C GLN A 361 6.40 -10.65 14.83
N VAL A 362 5.70 -10.31 13.75
CA VAL A 362 5.69 -8.94 13.21
C VAL A 362 5.07 -8.00 14.24
N ALA A 363 3.91 -8.35 14.81
CA ALA A 363 3.25 -7.55 15.83
C ALA A 363 4.17 -7.24 17.02
N ALA A 364 4.82 -8.28 17.56
CA ALA A 364 5.76 -8.17 18.66
C ALA A 364 6.99 -7.34 18.30
N ALA A 365 7.56 -7.55 17.10
CA ALA A 365 8.73 -6.82 16.64
C ALA A 365 8.43 -5.33 16.40
N MET A 366 7.25 -4.99 15.85
CA MET A 366 6.82 -3.60 15.69
C MET A 366 6.63 -2.89 17.04
N LYS A 367 6.10 -3.59 18.06
CA LYS A 367 5.99 -3.06 19.42
C LYS A 367 7.39 -2.80 20.01
N ALA A 368 8.30 -3.77 19.90
CA ALA A 368 9.67 -3.64 20.40
C ALA A 368 10.44 -2.52 19.69
N LEU A 369 10.26 -2.37 18.38
CA LEU A 369 10.88 -1.28 17.61
C LEU A 369 10.39 0.08 18.09
N THR A 370 9.08 0.24 18.30
CA THR A 370 8.50 1.48 18.82
C THR A 370 9.10 1.86 20.18
N SER A 371 9.25 0.90 21.09
CA SER A 371 9.85 1.14 22.42
C SER A 371 11.34 1.50 22.39
N ILE A 372 12.09 1.05 21.37
CA ILE A 372 13.50 1.44 21.18
C ILE A 372 13.60 2.81 20.50
N LEU A 373 12.69 3.10 19.57
CA LEU A 373 12.67 4.37 18.85
C LEU A 373 12.39 5.54 19.79
N GLU A 374 11.50 5.41 20.78
CA GLU A 374 11.16 6.53 21.69
C GLU A 374 12.38 7.11 22.44
N PRO A 375 13.23 6.33 23.13
CA PRO A 375 14.48 6.85 23.72
C PRO A 375 15.43 7.45 22.69
N LEU A 376 15.57 6.81 21.53
CA LEU A 376 16.43 7.31 20.45
C LEU A 376 15.95 8.67 19.95
N MET A 377 14.64 8.85 19.81
CA MET A 377 14.01 10.10 19.42
C MET A 377 14.27 11.20 20.46
N ILE A 378 14.19 10.89 21.74
CA ILE A 378 14.52 11.84 22.82
C ILE A 378 15.99 12.26 22.73
N ILE A 379 16.91 11.32 22.49
CA ILE A 379 18.33 11.62 22.31
C ILE A 379 18.55 12.49 21.08
N ILE A 380 17.91 12.20 19.95
CA ILE A 380 18.03 12.99 18.71
C ILE A 380 17.47 14.39 18.91
N VAL A 381 16.29 14.54 19.48
CA VAL A 381 15.67 15.84 19.76
C VAL A 381 16.52 16.62 20.77
N GLY A 382 16.98 15.98 21.83
CA GLY A 382 17.90 16.57 22.80
C GLY A 382 19.21 17.03 22.16
N ALA A 383 19.78 16.23 21.26
CA ALA A 383 20.96 16.60 20.49
C ALA A 383 20.70 17.78 19.54
N ILE A 384 19.53 17.83 18.88
CA ILE A 384 19.11 18.97 18.06
C ILE A 384 18.99 20.23 18.92
N VAL A 385 18.30 20.17 20.06
CA VAL A 385 18.14 21.30 20.98
C VAL A 385 19.48 21.73 21.57
N GLY A 386 20.34 20.78 21.97
CA GLY A 386 21.69 21.06 22.45
C GLY A 386 22.56 21.71 21.39
N PHE A 387 22.52 21.20 20.15
CA PHE A 387 23.17 21.81 19.00
C PHE A 387 22.67 23.24 18.76
N ILE A 388 21.37 23.46 18.85
CA ILE A 388 20.75 24.80 18.75
C ILE A 388 21.32 25.75 19.80
N ILE A 389 21.31 25.34 21.07
CA ILE A 389 21.80 26.19 22.18
C ILE A 389 23.29 26.49 21.98
N ILE A 390 24.12 25.49 21.70
CA ILE A 390 25.55 25.70 21.50
C ILE A 390 25.79 26.63 20.30
N ALA A 391 25.10 26.39 19.18
CA ALA A 391 25.23 27.22 17.98
C ALA A 391 24.82 28.68 18.20
N MET A 392 23.86 28.94 19.10
CA MET A 392 23.41 30.30 19.47
C MET A 392 24.32 30.99 20.49
N TYR A 393 24.79 30.27 21.51
CA TYR A 393 25.50 30.88 22.65
C TYR A 393 27.02 30.91 22.49
N LEU A 394 27.62 29.92 21.81
CA LEU A 394 29.06 29.90 21.54
C LEU A 394 29.55 31.16 20.82
N PRO A 395 28.80 31.71 19.84
CA PRO A 395 29.16 32.99 19.23
C PRO A 395 29.13 34.14 20.26
N MET A 396 28.12 34.23 21.13
CA MET A 396 28.08 35.30 22.13
C MET A 396 29.31 35.31 23.07
N PHE A 397 29.76 34.13 23.54
CA PHE A 397 30.94 34.04 24.40
C PHE A 397 32.22 34.55 23.73
N LYS A 398 32.43 34.25 22.45
CA LYS A 398 33.59 34.75 21.71
C LYS A 398 33.58 36.27 21.52
N VAL A 399 32.41 36.88 21.36
CA VAL A 399 32.28 38.34 21.28
C VAL A 399 32.64 38.97 22.63
N TYR A 400 32.16 38.40 23.74
CA TYR A 400 32.54 38.86 25.09
C TYR A 400 34.05 38.77 25.34
N ASP A 401 34.72 37.68 24.93
CA ASP A 401 36.17 37.54 25.09
C ASP A 401 36.98 38.54 24.23
N GLN A 402 36.39 39.05 23.14
CA GLN A 402 37.02 40.05 22.26
C GLN A 402 36.79 41.49 22.71
N ILE A 403 35.78 41.75 23.54
CA ILE A 403 35.56 43.04 24.20
C ILE A 403 36.46 43.06 25.45
N LYS A 404 37.72 43.46 25.27
CA LYS A 404 38.63 43.85 26.36
C LYS A 404 38.64 45.35 26.56
#